data_AF-A0A0J0UX39-F1
#
_entry.id   AF-A0A0J0UX39-F1
#
_cell.length_a   1.000
_cell.length_b   1.000
_cell.length_c   1.000
_cell.angle_alpha   90.00
_cell.angle_beta   90.00
_cell.angle_gamma   90.00
#
_symmetry.space_group_name_H-M   'P 1'
#
loop_
_entity.id
_entity.type
_entity.pdbx_description
1 polymer ?
#
loop_
_entity_poly.entity_id
_entity_poly.type
_entity_poly.pdbx_seq_one_letter_code
_entity_poly.pdbx_strand_id
1 'polypeptide(L)'
;MSQHMVIFQNPDGDPGYNQFESIDEAVSFVEKIRNDQGVDSVRIFELNEVKFELKPYYKVKLQALTTGSAPAPAPAPAAAPAPAPAPAPAPAPAPAPVAAPAPAPAPAPAPAPTPDPAFSPFASPSAPAPAPAPAPAPAPAPAPAAAPAPAPVPPADQPAEESQPTRRGLFGR
;
A
#
# COMPACT_ATOMS: atom_id res chain seq x y z
N MET A 1 -12.25 2.99 -25.93
CA MET A 1 -12.30 3.49 -24.55
C MET A 1 -10.89 3.41 -24.03
N SER A 2 -10.30 4.52 -23.61
CA SER A 2 -8.95 4.52 -23.05
C SER A 2 -9.04 4.08 -21.59
N GLN A 3 -8.44 2.94 -21.25
CA GLN A 3 -8.33 2.51 -19.86
C GLN A 3 -7.13 3.19 -19.23
N HIS A 4 -7.22 3.51 -17.96
CA HIS A 4 -6.16 4.17 -17.21
C HIS A 4 -5.76 3.30 -16.02
N MET A 5 -4.47 3.24 -15.70
CA MET A 5 -3.94 2.54 -14.54
C MET A 5 -3.20 3.51 -13.65
N VAL A 6 -3.63 3.59 -12.40
CA VAL A 6 -2.96 4.34 -11.35
C VAL A 6 -2.05 3.39 -10.59
N ILE A 7 -0.77 3.72 -10.55
CA ILE A 7 0.26 3.02 -9.77
C ILE A 7 0.74 3.97 -8.69
N PHE A 8 0.68 3.55 -7.43
CA PHE A 8 1.07 4.38 -6.29
C PHE A 8 1.88 3.58 -5.27
N GLN A 9 2.65 4.25 -4.42
CA GLN A 9 3.32 3.62 -3.28
C GLN A 9 2.63 4.01 -1.99
N ASN A 10 2.20 3.02 -1.21
CA ASN A 10 1.65 3.25 0.12
C ASN A 10 2.74 3.77 1.08
N PRO A 11 2.34 4.33 2.24
CA PRO A 11 3.28 4.72 3.29
C PRO A 11 4.18 3.57 3.76
N ASP A 12 3.69 2.33 3.67
CA ASP A 12 4.43 1.10 3.98
C ASP A 12 5.43 0.68 2.87
N GLY A 13 5.45 1.39 1.74
CA GLY A 13 6.34 1.14 0.60
C GLY A 13 5.80 0.16 -0.44
N ASP A 14 4.70 -0.53 -0.15
CA ASP A 14 4.06 -1.47 -1.08
C ASP A 14 3.41 -0.77 -2.28
N PRO A 15 3.58 -1.29 -3.51
CA PRO A 15 2.95 -0.73 -4.68
C PRO A 15 1.45 -1.10 -4.74
N GLY A 16 0.61 -0.08 -4.87
CA GLY A 16 -0.81 -0.21 -5.18
C GLY A 16 -1.10 -0.02 -6.67
N TYR A 17 -2.07 -0.77 -7.19
CA TYR A 17 -2.50 -0.72 -8.59
C TYR A 17 -4.03 -0.63 -8.65
N ASN A 18 -4.55 0.40 -9.32
CA ASN A 18 -5.99 0.55 -9.57
C ASN A 18 -6.24 0.91 -11.04
N GLN A 19 -7.23 0.28 -11.65
CA GLN A 19 -7.61 0.50 -13.05
C GLN A 19 -8.94 1.26 -13.14
N PHE A 20 -9.02 2.21 -14.06
CA PHE A 20 -10.17 3.08 -14.29
C PHE A 20 -10.52 3.14 -15.78
N GLU A 21 -11.79 3.35 -16.08
CA GLU A 21 -12.29 3.47 -17.47
C GLU A 21 -12.20 4.89 -18.03
N SER A 22 -11.98 5.88 -17.17
CA SER A 22 -11.84 7.29 -17.53
C SER A 22 -10.69 7.97 -16.79
N ILE A 23 -10.17 9.04 -17.37
CA ILE A 23 -9.10 9.84 -16.75
C ILE A 23 -9.62 10.63 -15.55
N ASP A 24 -10.84 11.17 -15.62
CA ASP A 24 -11.45 11.98 -14.55
C ASP A 24 -11.61 11.18 -13.25
N GLU A 25 -12.01 9.91 -13.36
CA GLU A 25 -12.12 9.01 -12.22
C GLU A 25 -10.75 8.66 -11.63
N ALA A 26 -9.76 8.41 -12.48
CA ALA A 26 -8.38 8.17 -12.06
C ALA A 26 -7.82 9.37 -11.29
N VAL A 27 -8.01 10.60 -11.81
CA VAL A 27 -7.57 11.83 -11.15
C VAL A 27 -8.26 12.03 -9.80
N SER A 28 -9.58 11.83 -9.74
CA SER A 28 -10.35 11.91 -8.50
C SER A 28 -9.82 10.94 -7.44
N PHE A 29 -9.45 9.72 -7.85
CA PHE A 29 -8.82 8.74 -6.98
C PHE A 29 -7.43 9.19 -6.50
N VAL A 30 -6.59 9.72 -7.40
CA VAL A 30 -5.26 10.25 -7.06
C VAL A 30 -5.35 11.38 -6.04
N GLU A 31 -6.28 12.32 -6.23
CA GLU A 31 -6.53 13.40 -5.28
C GLU A 31 -6.95 12.86 -3.91
N LYS A 32 -7.86 11.87 -3.90
CA LYS A 32 -8.31 11.24 -2.66
C LYS A 32 -7.16 10.58 -1.90
N ILE A 33 -6.33 9.76 -2.55
CA ILE A 33 -5.23 9.08 -1.86
C ILE A 33 -4.12 10.06 -1.40
N ARG A 34 -3.92 11.16 -2.13
CA ARG A 34 -3.00 12.23 -1.69
C ARG A 34 -3.51 12.95 -0.45
N ASN A 35 -4.80 13.30 -0.43
CA ASN A 35 -5.39 14.08 0.64
C ASN A 35 -5.66 13.25 1.90
N ASP A 36 -6.19 12.02 1.74
CA ASP A 36 -6.64 11.19 2.87
C ASP A 36 -5.54 10.26 3.38
N GLN A 37 -4.67 9.76 2.49
CA GLN A 37 -3.68 8.72 2.81
C GLN A 37 -2.23 9.21 2.77
N GLY A 38 -1.99 10.48 2.38
CA GLY A 38 -0.64 11.05 2.29
C GLY A 38 0.25 10.38 1.24
N VAL A 39 -0.36 9.81 0.18
CA VAL A 39 0.38 9.09 -0.85
C VAL A 39 0.87 10.05 -1.93
N ASP A 40 2.13 10.46 -1.85
CA ASP A 40 2.70 11.45 -2.78
C ASP A 40 3.18 10.85 -4.11
N SER A 41 3.67 9.60 -4.06
CA SER A 41 4.25 8.88 -5.19
C SER A 41 3.16 8.18 -5.99
N VAL A 42 2.57 8.89 -6.95
CA VAL A 42 1.49 8.40 -7.81
C VAL A 42 1.82 8.61 -9.28
N ARG A 43 1.52 7.62 -10.12
CA ARG A 43 1.68 7.65 -11.57
C ARG A 43 0.41 7.16 -12.24
N ILE A 44 -0.02 7.83 -13.30
CA ILE A 44 -1.16 7.41 -14.13
C ILE A 44 -0.61 6.99 -15.49
N PHE A 45 -1.03 5.83 -15.96
CA PHE A 45 -0.68 5.28 -17.27
C PHE A 45 -1.95 5.11 -18.09
N GLU A 46 -1.90 5.45 -19.37
CA GLU A 46 -2.92 5.03 -20.32
C GLU A 46 -2.60 3.59 -20.79
N LEU A 47 -3.57 2.70 -20.65
CA LEU A 47 -3.48 1.30 -21.04
C LEU A 47 -4.03 1.12 -22.45
N ASN A 48 -3.19 0.56 -23.33
CA ASN A 48 -3.59 0.14 -24.67
C ASN A 48 -3.71 -1.38 -24.73
N GLU A 49 -4.85 -1.87 -25.21
CA GLU A 49 -5.06 -3.30 -25.42
C GLU A 49 -4.16 -3.81 -26.55
N VAL A 50 -3.30 -4.77 -26.25
CA VAL A 50 -2.43 -5.43 -27.24
C VAL A 50 -3.05 -6.76 -27.63
N LYS A 51 -3.61 -6.83 -28.84
CA LYS A 51 -4.08 -8.09 -29.42
C LYS A 51 -2.89 -8.92 -29.88
N PHE A 52 -2.80 -10.16 -29.41
CA PHE A 52 -1.76 -11.10 -29.82
C PHE A 52 -2.36 -12.41 -30.32
N GLU A 53 -1.65 -13.07 -31.23
CA GLU A 53 -2.03 -14.37 -31.79
C GLU A 53 -1.05 -15.43 -31.27
N LEU A 54 -1.56 -16.42 -30.53
CA LEU A 54 -0.76 -17.53 -30.02
C LEU A 54 -0.58 -18.60 -31.11
N LYS A 55 0.61 -18.69 -31.72
CA LYS A 55 0.98 -19.75 -32.66
C LYS A 55 1.85 -20.81 -31.97
N PRO A 56 1.32 -21.99 -31.63
CA PRO A 56 2.13 -23.05 -31.02
C PRO A 56 3.09 -23.65 -32.05
N TYR A 57 4.40 -23.61 -31.76
CA TYR A 57 5.43 -24.31 -32.53
C TYR A 57 5.91 -25.54 -31.74
N TYR A 58 5.73 -26.73 -32.32
CA TYR A 58 6.22 -27.98 -31.73
C TYR A 58 7.68 -28.22 -32.13
N LYS A 59 8.56 -28.44 -31.15
CA LYS A 59 9.93 -28.87 -31.39
C LYS A 59 9.98 -30.39 -31.49
N VAL A 60 10.08 -30.91 -32.72
CA VAL A 60 10.26 -32.36 -32.96
C VAL A 60 11.73 -32.73 -32.74
N LYS A 61 11.99 -33.75 -31.91
CA LYS A 61 13.30 -34.41 -31.81
C LYS A 61 13.19 -35.79 -32.43
N LEU A 62 13.98 -36.06 -33.45
CA LEU A 62 14.12 -37.40 -34.01
C LEU A 62 15.10 -38.18 -33.14
N GLN A 63 14.65 -39.27 -32.54
CA GLN A 63 15.56 -40.26 -31.97
C GLN A 63 16.09 -41.12 -33.11
N ALA A 64 17.41 -41.36 -33.13
CA ALA A 64 18.04 -42.21 -34.14
C ALA A 64 17.41 -43.60 -34.11
N LEU A 65 16.83 -44.04 -35.23
CA LEU A 65 16.34 -45.41 -35.36
C LEU A 65 17.53 -46.35 -35.48
N THR A 66 17.78 -47.13 -34.44
CA THR A 66 18.64 -48.31 -34.52
C THR A 66 17.97 -49.29 -35.48
N THR A 67 18.63 -49.65 -36.58
CA THR A 67 18.13 -50.64 -37.56
C THR A 67 18.13 -52.04 -36.95
N GLY A 68 17.10 -52.36 -36.19
CA GLY A 68 16.80 -53.69 -35.66
C GLY A 68 15.29 -53.82 -35.52
N SER A 69 14.72 -54.80 -36.23
CA SER A 69 13.33 -55.29 -36.20
C SER A 69 12.29 -54.32 -35.60
N ALA A 70 11.45 -53.73 -36.46
CA ALA A 70 10.36 -52.85 -36.05
C ALA A 70 9.57 -53.46 -34.87
N PRO A 71 9.61 -52.84 -33.67
CA PRO A 71 8.81 -53.31 -32.56
C PRO A 71 7.33 -53.08 -32.88
N ALA A 72 6.48 -54.01 -32.43
CA ALA A 72 5.02 -53.89 -32.56
C ALA A 72 4.54 -52.51 -32.06
N PRO A 73 3.51 -51.91 -32.69
CA PRO A 73 3.04 -50.59 -32.31
C PRO A 73 2.72 -50.55 -30.82
N ALA A 74 3.37 -49.61 -30.12
CA ALA A 74 3.16 -49.42 -28.70
C ALA A 74 1.68 -49.05 -28.44
N PRO A 75 1.04 -49.62 -27.41
CA PRO A 75 -0.33 -49.28 -27.09
C PRO A 75 -0.47 -47.78 -26.83
N ALA A 76 -1.59 -47.21 -27.25
CA ALA A 76 -1.87 -45.79 -27.09
C ALA A 76 -1.69 -45.37 -25.61
N PRO A 77 -1.02 -44.22 -25.35
CA PRO A 77 -0.81 -43.76 -23.98
C PRO A 77 -2.16 -43.56 -23.29
N ALA A 78 -2.31 -44.15 -22.10
CA ALA A 78 -3.50 -43.98 -21.29
C ALA A 78 -3.72 -42.50 -20.96
N ALA A 79 -5.00 -42.08 -20.96
CA ALA A 79 -5.37 -40.71 -20.64
C ALA A 79 -4.76 -40.29 -19.30
N ALA A 80 -4.10 -39.13 -19.28
CA ALA A 80 -3.53 -38.59 -18.05
C ALA A 80 -4.66 -38.33 -17.03
N PRO A 81 -4.46 -38.69 -15.74
CA PRO A 81 -5.44 -38.41 -14.71
C PRO A 81 -5.70 -36.91 -14.60
N ALA A 82 -6.97 -36.54 -14.38
CA ALA A 82 -7.36 -35.15 -14.21
C ALA A 82 -6.60 -34.51 -13.03
N PRO A 83 -6.17 -33.24 -13.15
CA PRO A 83 -5.47 -32.55 -12.07
C PRO A 83 -6.35 -32.46 -10.82
N ALA A 84 -5.74 -32.71 -9.66
CA ALA A 84 -6.43 -32.62 -8.39
C ALA A 84 -6.94 -31.19 -8.12
N PRO A 85 -8.09 -31.02 -7.46
CA PRO A 85 -8.60 -29.70 -7.08
C PRO A 85 -7.58 -28.94 -6.24
N ALA A 86 -7.43 -27.63 -6.51
CA ALA A 86 -6.58 -26.77 -5.71
C ALA A 86 -7.12 -26.69 -4.26
N PRO A 87 -6.22 -26.67 -3.24
CA PRO A 87 -6.62 -26.53 -1.85
C PRO A 87 -7.34 -25.21 -1.60
N ALA A 88 -8.34 -25.24 -0.71
CA ALA A 88 -9.12 -24.06 -0.36
C ALA A 88 -8.23 -22.98 0.31
N PRO A 89 -8.48 -21.68 0.05
CA PRO A 89 -7.75 -20.60 0.70
C PRO A 89 -7.87 -20.67 2.22
N ALA A 90 -6.77 -20.39 2.92
CA ALA A 90 -6.79 -20.29 4.38
C ALA A 90 -7.69 -19.12 4.84
N PRO A 91 -8.42 -19.28 5.96
CA PRO A 91 -9.26 -18.22 6.49
C PRO A 91 -8.43 -16.98 6.89
N ALA A 92 -8.99 -15.80 6.62
CA ALA A 92 -8.33 -14.53 6.93
C ALA A 92 -8.15 -14.34 8.45
N PRO A 93 -7.07 -13.68 8.89
CA PRO A 93 -6.84 -13.36 10.30
C PRO A 93 -7.98 -12.52 10.88
N ALA A 94 -8.32 -12.76 12.15
CA ALA A 94 -9.32 -11.97 12.85
C ALA A 94 -8.86 -10.50 13.02
N PRO A 95 -9.77 -9.53 12.89
CA PRO A 95 -9.44 -8.12 13.09
C PRO A 95 -8.95 -7.84 14.51
N ALA A 96 -7.94 -6.97 14.62
CA ALA A 96 -7.38 -6.55 15.90
C ALA A 96 -8.41 -5.80 16.76
N PRO A 97 -8.36 -5.93 18.09
CA PRO A 97 -9.27 -5.23 19.00
C PRO A 97 -9.09 -3.71 18.90
N VAL A 98 -10.21 -3.00 18.79
CA VAL A 98 -10.25 -1.53 18.73
C VAL A 98 -10.03 -0.96 20.13
N ALA A 99 -9.15 0.05 20.25
CA ALA A 99 -8.91 0.76 21.50
C ALA A 99 -10.17 1.51 21.97
N ALA A 100 -10.40 1.51 23.29
CA ALA A 100 -11.54 2.20 23.88
C ALA A 100 -11.46 3.73 23.69
N PRO A 101 -12.60 4.44 23.54
CA PRO A 101 -12.63 5.89 23.44
C PRO A 101 -12.05 6.56 24.69
N ALA A 102 -11.33 7.67 24.50
CA ALA A 102 -10.83 8.49 25.59
C ALA A 102 -11.99 9.08 26.41
N PRO A 103 -11.83 9.21 27.75
CA PRO A 103 -12.86 9.78 28.61
C PRO A 103 -13.17 11.24 28.26
N ALA A 104 -14.44 11.62 28.41
CA ALA A 104 -14.91 12.97 28.12
C ALA A 104 -14.27 14.03 29.06
N PRO A 105 -13.99 15.24 28.56
CA PRO A 105 -13.45 16.32 29.38
C PRO A 105 -14.43 16.76 30.48
N ALA A 106 -13.88 17.18 31.61
CA ALA A 106 -14.65 17.60 32.78
C ALA A 106 -15.44 18.90 32.51
N PRO A 107 -16.64 19.06 33.12
CA PRO A 107 -17.45 20.26 32.97
C PRO A 107 -16.75 21.50 33.55
N ALA A 108 -16.98 22.65 32.89
CA ALA A 108 -16.40 23.92 33.30
C ALA A 108 -16.94 24.39 34.67
N PRO A 109 -16.15 25.14 35.47
CA PRO A 109 -16.57 25.70 36.75
C PRO A 109 -17.78 26.63 36.61
N ALA A 110 -18.67 26.59 37.61
CA ALA A 110 -19.83 27.48 37.66
C ALA A 110 -19.42 28.95 37.84
N PRO A 111 -20.16 29.91 37.26
CA PRO A 111 -19.88 31.33 37.43
C PRO A 111 -20.04 31.77 38.89
N ALA A 112 -19.22 32.75 39.28
CA ALA A 112 -19.26 33.34 40.63
C ALA A 112 -20.59 34.09 40.87
N PRO A 113 -21.09 34.10 42.12
CA PRO A 113 -22.31 34.83 42.46
C PRO A 113 -22.13 36.33 42.23
N THR A 114 -23.11 36.95 41.58
CA THR A 114 -23.18 38.40 41.39
C THR A 114 -23.35 39.12 42.73
N PRO A 115 -22.64 40.23 42.99
CA PRO A 115 -22.83 41.05 44.18
C PRO A 115 -24.26 41.60 44.28
N ASP A 116 -24.78 41.61 45.51
CA ASP A 116 -26.10 42.13 45.85
C ASP A 116 -26.16 43.66 45.63
N PRO A 117 -27.15 44.20 44.89
CA PRO A 117 -27.25 45.64 44.67
C PRO A 117 -27.53 46.39 45.98
N ALA A 118 -26.56 47.20 46.40
CA ALA A 118 -26.76 48.20 47.44
C ALA A 118 -27.78 49.25 46.95
N PHE A 119 -28.91 49.34 47.65
CA PHE A 119 -29.96 50.33 47.39
C PHE A 119 -29.42 51.76 47.45
N SER A 120 -29.42 52.46 46.31
CA SER A 120 -29.32 53.92 46.23
C SER A 120 -30.45 54.42 45.32
N PRO A 121 -31.37 55.28 45.80
CA PRO A 121 -32.44 55.80 44.97
C PRO A 121 -31.90 56.90 44.04
N PHE A 122 -32.26 56.83 42.76
CA PHE A 122 -31.92 57.73 41.64
C PHE A 122 -30.59 57.50 40.91
N ALA A 123 -30.60 56.58 39.93
CA ALA A 123 -29.89 56.76 38.68
C ALA A 123 -30.57 55.95 37.55
N SER A 124 -30.54 56.51 36.34
CA SER A 124 -31.03 55.98 35.05
C SER A 124 -30.82 54.47 34.86
N PRO A 125 -31.66 53.76 34.08
CA PRO A 125 -31.41 52.36 33.77
C PRO A 125 -30.11 52.23 32.97
N SER A 126 -29.06 51.71 33.62
CA SER A 126 -27.82 51.32 32.96
C SER A 126 -28.12 50.22 31.94
N ALA A 127 -27.54 50.36 30.74
CA ALA A 127 -27.65 49.39 29.66
C ALA A 127 -27.20 47.98 30.12
N PRO A 128 -27.79 46.91 29.55
CA PRO A 128 -27.36 45.54 29.85
C PRO A 128 -25.86 45.37 29.62
N ALA A 129 -25.18 44.70 30.55
CA ALA A 129 -23.77 44.40 30.41
C ALA A 129 -23.52 43.59 29.11
N PRO A 130 -22.43 43.87 28.36
CA PRO A 130 -22.12 43.14 27.13
C PRO A 130 -21.97 41.64 27.42
N ALA A 131 -22.47 40.82 26.50
CA ALA A 131 -22.40 39.37 26.62
C ALA A 131 -20.94 38.89 26.77
N PRO A 132 -20.68 37.83 27.56
CA PRO A 132 -19.34 37.27 27.73
C PRO A 132 -18.71 36.93 26.38
N ALA A 133 -17.42 37.24 26.22
CA ALA A 133 -16.68 36.87 25.03
C ALA A 133 -16.67 35.33 24.84
N PRO A 134 -16.77 34.83 23.60
CA PRO A 134 -16.72 33.39 23.33
C PRO A 134 -15.40 32.79 23.85
N ALA A 135 -15.48 31.59 24.42
CA ALA A 135 -14.33 30.88 24.96
C ALA A 135 -13.27 30.64 23.86
N PRO A 136 -11.97 30.72 24.18
CA PRO A 136 -10.90 30.46 23.22
C PRO A 136 -11.01 29.04 22.66
N ALA A 137 -10.73 28.89 21.36
CA ALA A 137 -10.77 27.61 20.67
C ALA A 137 -9.78 26.59 21.29
N PRO A 138 -10.10 25.29 21.26
CA PRO A 138 -9.20 24.25 21.75
C PRO A 138 -7.83 24.31 21.06
N ALA A 139 -6.76 24.08 21.83
CA ALA A 139 -5.42 23.98 21.27
C ALA A 139 -5.33 22.81 20.27
N PRO A 140 -4.59 22.97 19.16
CA PRO A 140 -4.39 21.90 18.19
C PRO A 140 -3.72 20.68 18.85
N ALA A 141 -4.12 19.49 18.41
CA ALA A 141 -3.58 18.23 18.91
C ALA A 141 -2.06 18.14 18.65
N PRO A 142 -1.28 17.49 19.55
CA PRO A 142 0.15 17.30 19.35
C PRO A 142 0.44 16.50 18.08
N ALA A 143 1.50 16.89 17.38
CA ALA A 143 1.93 16.22 16.15
C ALA A 143 2.32 14.76 16.41
N PRO A 144 2.07 13.84 15.45
CA PRO A 144 2.49 12.45 15.56
C PRO A 144 4.01 12.35 15.78
N ALA A 145 4.42 11.39 16.62
CA ALA A 145 5.83 11.11 16.85
C ALA A 145 6.50 10.64 15.55
N ALA A 146 7.71 11.13 15.29
CA ALA A 146 8.49 10.74 14.12
C ALA A 146 8.73 9.22 14.09
N ALA A 147 8.50 8.61 12.93
CA ALA A 147 8.77 7.20 12.70
C ALA A 147 10.26 6.87 12.95
N PRO A 148 10.58 5.68 13.46
CA PRO A 148 11.97 5.26 13.67
C PRO A 148 12.72 5.21 12.32
N ALA A 149 13.98 5.64 12.34
CA ALA A 149 14.82 5.67 11.15
C ALA A 149 15.02 4.26 10.57
N PRO A 150 15.01 4.11 9.22
CA PRO A 150 15.27 2.83 8.58
C PRO A 150 16.68 2.32 8.90
N ALA A 151 16.81 1.00 9.04
CA ALA A 151 18.09 0.34 9.27
C ALA A 151 19.06 0.60 8.09
N PRO A 152 20.38 0.74 8.34
CA PRO A 152 21.36 0.97 7.29
C PRO A 152 21.39 -0.20 6.30
N VAL A 153 21.31 0.14 5.01
CA VAL A 153 21.36 -0.82 3.90
C VAL A 153 22.83 -1.26 3.69
N PRO A 154 23.14 -2.56 3.62
CA PRO A 154 24.49 -3.01 3.29
C PRO A 154 24.86 -2.63 1.84
N PRO A 155 26.13 -2.29 1.56
CA PRO A 155 26.55 -1.87 0.22
C PRO A 155 26.43 -3.00 -0.79
N ALA A 156 25.57 -2.78 -1.79
CA ALA A 156 25.44 -3.61 -2.97
C ALA A 156 26.45 -3.18 -4.03
N ASP A 157 27.73 -3.50 -3.83
CA ASP A 157 28.71 -3.71 -4.90
C ASP A 157 30.04 -4.14 -4.25
N GLN A 158 30.20 -5.45 -4.03
CA GLN A 158 31.51 -6.05 -4.19
C GLN A 158 31.37 -7.11 -5.27
N PRO A 159 31.91 -6.89 -6.49
CA PRO A 159 32.08 -7.97 -7.42
C PRO A 159 32.97 -9.00 -6.73
N ALA A 160 32.53 -10.26 -6.74
CA ALA A 160 33.35 -11.38 -6.33
C ALA A 160 34.67 -11.29 -7.11
N GLU A 161 35.74 -11.02 -6.38
CA GLU A 161 37.08 -10.96 -6.92
C GLU A 161 37.36 -12.29 -7.61
N GLU A 162 37.59 -12.15 -8.91
CA GLU A 162 38.01 -13.16 -9.86
C GLU A 162 39.11 -14.03 -9.24
N SER A 163 38.71 -15.20 -8.72
CA SER A 163 39.64 -16.24 -8.31
C SER A 163 40.32 -16.78 -9.57
N GLN A 164 41.47 -16.17 -9.87
CA GLN A 164 42.32 -16.47 -11.00
C GLN A 164 42.53 -17.98 -11.16
N PRO A 165 42.47 -18.53 -12.39
CA PRO A 165 42.91 -19.89 -12.63
C PRO A 165 44.42 -19.95 -12.40
N THR A 166 44.82 -20.67 -11.35
CA THR A 166 46.21 -20.99 -11.01
C THR A 166 46.99 -21.39 -12.26
N ARG A 167 47.79 -20.44 -12.77
CA ARG A 167 48.63 -20.63 -13.95
C ARG A 167 49.79 -21.53 -13.55
N ARG A 168 49.61 -22.83 -13.84
CA ARG A 168 50.65 -23.86 -13.81
C ARG A 168 51.80 -23.46 -14.75
N GLY A 169 52.89 -22.98 -14.16
CA GLY A 169 54.26 -22.96 -14.71
C GLY A 169 55.19 -23.10 -13.50
N LEU A 170 55.98 -24.16 -13.34
CA LEU A 170 57.20 -24.48 -14.10
C LEU A 170 58.18 -23.29 -14.10
N PHE A 171 59.42 -23.53 -13.67
CA PHE A 171 60.52 -22.62 -13.26
C PHE A 171 60.48 -22.26 -11.77
N GLY A 172 61.48 -22.53 -10.92
CA GLY A 172 62.82 -23.08 -11.11
C GLY A 172 63.76 -22.52 -10.02
N ARG A 173 64.51 -23.43 -9.38
CA ARG A 173 65.59 -23.26 -8.38
C ARG A 173 65.17 -23.24 -6.91
#